data_AF-A0A357CV39-F1
#
_entry.id   AF-A0A357CV39-F1
#
_cell.length_a   1.000
_cell.length_b   1.000
_cell.length_c   1.000
_cell.angle_alpha   90.00
_cell.angle_beta   90.00
_cell.angle_gamma   90.00
#
_symmetry.space_group_name_H-M   'P 1'
#
loop_
_entity.id
_entity.type
_entity.pdbx_description
1 polymer ?
#
loop_
_entity_poly.entity_id
_entity_poly.type
_entity_poly.pdbx_seq_one_letter_code
_entity_poly.pdbx_strand_id
1 'polypeptide(L)'
;EFFRPRDNLICVTNEQNTEKSVLLFLAGRGIKHINVIIKTPENSASLSKTAPYTGNYQIPHEGTMYYLCRDYTCKPPCDSLEELFL
;
A
#
# COMPACT_ATOMS: atom_id res chain seq x y z
N GLU A 1 -12.35 17.64 16.27
CA GLU A 1 -11.30 16.69 15.84
C GLU A 1 -10.63 17.26 14.59
N PHE A 2 -9.31 17.49 14.65
CA PHE A 2 -8.52 18.04 13.55
C PHE A 2 -8.53 17.07 12.37
N PHE A 3 -8.84 17.55 11.17
CA PHE A 3 -8.78 16.82 9.90
C PHE A 3 -7.34 16.39 9.63
N ARG A 4 -6.90 15.26 10.21
CA ARG A 4 -5.62 14.67 9.85
C ARG A 4 -5.79 13.96 8.50
N PRO A 5 -4.99 14.31 7.48
CA PRO A 5 -5.02 13.60 6.22
C PRO A 5 -4.72 12.13 6.49
N ARG A 6 -5.51 11.24 5.88
CA ARG A 6 -5.29 9.80 6.00
C ARG A 6 -4.02 9.43 5.23
N ASP A 7 -3.19 8.62 5.87
CA ASP A 7 -2.08 7.98 5.17
C ASP A 7 -2.66 7.01 4.12
N ASN A 8 -1.97 6.89 2.99
CA ASN A 8 -2.30 5.93 1.95
C ASN A 8 -1.15 4.93 1.86
N LEU A 9 -1.42 3.67 2.18
CA LEU A 9 -0.53 2.54 1.96
C LEU A 9 -0.88 1.91 0.62
N ILE A 10 0.04 2.01 -0.34
CA ILE A 10 -0.05 1.29 -1.60
C ILE A 10 0.87 0.06 -1.49
N CYS A 11 0.29 -1.11 -1.66
CA CYS A 11 0.96 -2.39 -1.73
C CYS A 11 0.90 -2.88 -3.17
N VAL A 12 2.04 -3.15 -3.79
CA VAL A 12 2.12 -3.79 -5.10
C VAL A 12 2.80 -5.14 -4.93
N THR A 13 2.13 -6.20 -5.38
CA THR A 13 2.56 -7.57 -5.04
C THR A 13 2.29 -8.52 -6.17
N ASN A 14 3.20 -9.47 -6.37
CA ASN A 14 2.98 -10.65 -7.20
C ASN A 14 2.69 -11.90 -6.34
N GLU A 15 2.52 -11.71 -5.03
CA GLU A 15 2.28 -12.78 -4.07
C GLU A 15 0.79 -12.91 -3.74
N GLN A 16 0.40 -14.12 -3.31
CA GLN A 16 -0.94 -14.40 -2.85
C GLN A 16 -1.08 -14.11 -1.36
N ASN A 17 -2.30 -13.80 -0.90
CA ASN A 17 -2.66 -13.57 0.50
C ASN A 17 -2.01 -12.34 1.17
N THR A 18 -1.35 -11.46 0.42
CA THR A 18 -0.74 -10.23 0.92
C THR A 18 -1.73 -9.34 1.67
N GLU A 19 -3.00 -9.34 1.27
CA GLU A 19 -4.10 -8.66 1.96
C GLU A 19 -4.24 -9.04 3.43
N LYS A 20 -4.15 -10.35 3.73
CA LYS A 20 -4.28 -10.84 5.09
C LYS A 20 -3.07 -10.43 5.92
N SER A 21 -1.88 -10.53 5.35
CA SER A 21 -0.63 -10.14 6.00
C SER A 21 -0.62 -8.64 6.36
N VAL A 22 -1.01 -7.78 5.41
CA VAL A 22 -1.11 -6.32 5.63
C VAL A 22 -2.13 -6.00 6.71
N LEU A 23 -3.33 -6.60 6.65
CA LEU A 23 -4.39 -6.37 7.64
C LEU A 23 -3.95 -6.80 9.05
N LEU A 24 -3.32 -7.98 9.18
CA LEU A 24 -2.81 -8.46 10.46
C LEU A 24 -1.70 -7.56 11.02
N PHE A 25 -0.78 -7.10 10.18
CA PHE A 25 0.27 -6.16 10.58
C PHE A 25 -0.32 -4.85 11.13
N LEU A 26 -1.22 -4.22 10.37
CA LEU A 26 -1.84 -2.95 10.77
C LEU A 26 -2.64 -3.10 12.07
N ALA A 27 -3.40 -4.19 12.20
CA ALA A 27 -4.16 -4.50 13.41
C ALA A 27 -3.24 -4.73 14.62
N GLY A 28 -2.17 -5.53 14.45
CA GLY A 28 -1.21 -5.84 15.51
C GLY A 28 -0.44 -4.62 16.03
N ARG A 29 -0.23 -3.61 15.17
CA ARG A 29 0.40 -2.33 15.53
C ARG A 29 -0.60 -1.26 16.00
N GLY A 30 -1.90 -1.53 15.95
CA GLY A 30 -2.93 -0.55 16.29
C GLY A 30 -3.00 0.64 15.34
N ILE A 31 -2.49 0.50 14.11
CA ILE A 31 -2.49 1.56 13.10
C ILE A 31 -3.93 1.75 12.60
N LYS A 32 -4.44 2.97 12.73
CA LYS A 32 -5.80 3.37 12.33
C LYS A 32 -5.74 4.55 11.38
N HIS A 33 -6.87 4.83 10.71
CA HIS A 33 -7.03 5.98 9.79
C HIS A 33 -6.08 5.95 8.59
N ILE A 34 -5.73 4.76 8.11
CA ILE A 34 -4.94 4.53 6.90
C ILE A 34 -5.85 3.93 5.82
N ASN A 35 -5.70 4.40 4.58
CA ASN A 35 -6.29 3.75 3.42
C ASN A 35 -5.30 2.73 2.88
N VAL A 36 -5.77 1.55 2.49
CA VAL A 36 -4.93 0.49 1.95
C VAL A 36 -5.38 0.17 0.53
N ILE A 37 -4.45 0.20 -0.41
CA ILE A 37 -4.65 -0.23 -1.80
C ILE A 37 -3.71 -1.39 -2.05
N ILE A 38 -4.25 -2.51 -2.52
CA ILE A 38 -3.46 -3.69 -2.89
C ILE A 38 -3.62 -3.90 -4.38
N LYS A 39 -2.52 -3.71 -5.10
CA LYS A 39 -2.42 -3.90 -6.54
C LYS A 39 -1.74 -5.24 -6.83
N THR A 40 -2.45 -6.08 -7.54
CA THR A 40 -2.00 -7.39 -7.99
C THR A 40 -2.07 -7.45 -9.52
N PRO A 41 -1.43 -8.44 -10.18
CA PRO A 41 -1.53 -8.57 -11.63
C PRO A 41 -2.98 -8.65 -12.12
N GLU A 42 -3.85 -9.31 -11.36
CA GLU A 42 -5.25 -9.54 -11.69
C GLU A 42 -6.07 -8.24 -11.69
N ASN A 43 -5.78 -7.31 -10.79
CA ASN A 43 -6.57 -6.09 -10.62
C ASN A 43 -5.91 -4.83 -11.20
N SER A 44 -4.64 -4.91 -11.61
CA SER A 44 -3.80 -3.78 -12.04
C SER A 44 -4.47 -2.88 -13.09
N ALA A 45 -5.08 -3.48 -14.11
CA ALA A 45 -5.74 -2.76 -15.20
C ALA A 45 -7.00 -2.03 -14.72
N SER A 46 -7.87 -2.72 -13.99
CA SER A 46 -9.11 -2.16 -13.45
C SER A 46 -8.85 -1.06 -12.42
N LEU A 47 -7.81 -1.24 -11.60
CA LEU A 47 -7.39 -0.27 -10.60
C LEU A 47 -6.88 1.00 -11.28
N SER A 48 -6.00 0.87 -12.28
CA SER A 48 -5.46 2.02 -13.03
C SER A 48 -6.53 2.76 -13.84
N LYS A 49 -7.63 2.10 -14.21
CA LYS A 49 -8.78 2.78 -14.83
C LYS A 49 -9.59 3.61 -13.81
N THR A 50 -9.80 3.07 -12.62
CA THR A 50 -10.61 3.70 -11.57
C THR A 50 -9.84 4.78 -10.81
N ALA A 51 -8.54 4.58 -10.64
CA ALA A 51 -7.62 5.44 -9.91
C ALA A 51 -6.31 5.60 -10.71
N PRO A 52 -6.24 6.48 -11.72
CA PRO A 52 -5.12 6.55 -12.67
C PRO A 52 -3.73 6.65 -12.06
N TYR A 53 -3.59 7.29 -10.90
CA TYR A 53 -2.32 7.40 -10.20
C TYR A 53 -1.74 6.03 -9.78
N THR A 54 -2.57 4.99 -9.61
CA THR A 54 -2.09 3.64 -9.27
C THR A 54 -1.32 2.99 -10.42
N GLY A 55 -1.43 3.52 -11.65
CA GLY A 55 -0.67 3.06 -12.81
C GLY A 55 0.84 3.24 -12.66
N ASN A 56 1.27 4.24 -11.87
CA ASN A 56 2.69 4.56 -11.69
C ASN A 56 3.43 3.55 -10.80
N TYR A 57 2.71 2.77 -9.98
CA TYR A 57 3.31 1.78 -9.09
C TYR A 57 3.44 0.44 -9.83
N GLN A 58 4.68 0.03 -10.08
CA GLN A 58 5.00 -1.19 -10.81
C GLN A 58 4.92 -2.40 -9.87
N ILE A 59 4.26 -3.47 -10.32
CA ILE A 59 4.28 -4.74 -9.60
C ILE A 59 5.66 -5.37 -9.80
N PRO A 60 6.39 -5.74 -8.74
CA PRO A 60 7.69 -6.37 -8.88
C PRO A 60 7.54 -7.77 -9.52
N HIS A 61 8.62 -8.27 -10.12
CA HIS A 61 8.62 -9.64 -10.67
C HIS A 61 8.33 -10.68 -9.58
N GLU A 62 8.93 -10.49 -8.40
CA GLU A 62 8.74 -11.33 -7.22
C GLU A 62 8.57 -10.45 -5.97
N GLY A 63 7.85 -10.98 -4.98
CA GLY A 63 7.67 -10.32 -3.70
C GLY A 63 6.62 -9.21 -3.71
N THR A 64 6.79 -8.31 -2.74
CA THR A 64 5.88 -7.20 -2.46
C THR A 64 6.67 -5.92 -2.20
N MET A 65 6.22 -4.80 -2.77
CA MET A 65 6.73 -3.47 -2.46
C MET A 65 5.63 -2.61 -1.84
N TYR A 66 6.02 -1.80 -0.87
CA TYR A 66 5.13 -0.92 -0.13
C TYR A 66 5.52 0.54 -0.31
N TYR A 67 4.51 1.39 -0.41
CA TYR A 67 4.62 2.83 -0.50
C TYR A 67 3.70 3.44 0.55
N LEU A 68 4.28 4.22 1.47
CA LEU A 68 3.51 4.99 2.44
C LEU A 68 3.51 6.45 2.02
N CYS A 69 2.34 6.91 1.61
CA CYS A 69 2.12 8.27 1.15
C CYS A 69 1.30 9.05 2.17
N ARG A 70 1.75 10.25 2.50
CA ARG A 70 1.04 11.22 3.32
C ARG A 70 0.93 12.52 2.53
N ASP A 71 -0.29 13.01 2.36
CA ASP A 71 -0.58 14.15 1.49
C ASP A 71 -0.07 13.93 0.06
N TYR A 72 0.89 14.75 -0.37
CA TYR A 72 1.46 14.75 -1.72
C TYR A 72 2.86 14.13 -1.79
N THR A 73 3.35 13.53 -0.69
CA THR A 73 4.69 12.94 -0.62
C THR A 73 4.61 11.48 -0.16
N CYS A 74 5.51 10.66 -0.71
CA CYS A 74 5.66 9.27 -0.30
C CYS A 74 7.06 9.07 0.29
N LYS A 75 7.16 8.21 1.30
CA LYS A 75 8.45 7.66 1.71
C LYS A 75 9.08 6.88 0.55
N PRO A 76 10.42 6.68 0.55
CA PRO A 76 11.06 5.72 -0.34
C PRO A 76 10.36 4.36 -0.26
N PRO A 77 10.20 3.66 -1.40
CA PRO A 77 9.60 2.33 -1.40
C PRO A 77 10.46 1.34 -0.62
N CYS A 78 9.81 0.41 0.06
CA CYS A 78 10.45 -0.64 0.86
C CYS A 78 9.68 -1.96 0.69
N ASP A 79 10.35 -3.08 0.86
CA ASP A 79 9.79 -4.44 0.82
C ASP A 79 9.32 -4.95 2.20
N SER A 80 9.51 -4.15 3.26
CA SER A 80 9.11 -4.46 4.64
C SER A 80 8.12 -3.43 5.20
N LEU A 81 7.01 -3.92 5.75
CA LEU A 81 6.07 -3.08 6.50
C LEU A 81 6.71 -2.58 7.80
N GLU A 82 7.56 -3.37 8.44
CA GLU A 82 8.26 -2.99 9.66
C GLU A 82 9.09 -1.74 9.44
N GLU A 83 9.96 -1.73 8.41
CA GLU A 83 10.81 -0.58 8.09
C GLU A 83 9.99 0.67 7.75
N LEU A 84 8.86 0.49 7.04
CA LEU A 84 8.00 1.58 6.62
C LEU A 84 7.33 2.33 7.79
N PHE A 85 7.07 1.60 8.90
CA PHE A 85 6.38 2.08 10.11
C PHE A 85 7.28 2.14 11.36
N LEU A 86 8.62 2.10 11.20
CA LEU A 86 9.58 2.48 12.25
C LEU A 86 9.36 3.91 12.74
#